data_AF-A0A533RWK5-F1
#
_entry.id   AF-A0A533RWK5-F1
#
_cell.length_a   1.000
_cell.length_b   1.000
_cell.length_c   1.000
_cell.angle_alpha   90.00
_cell.angle_beta   90.00
_cell.angle_gamma   90.00
#
_symmetry.space_group_name_H-M   'P 1'
#
loop_
_entity.id
_entity.type
_entity.pdbx_description
1 polymer ?
#
loop_
_entity_poly.entity_id
_entity_poly.type
_entity_poly.pdbx_seq_one_letter_code
_entity_poly.pdbx_strand_id
1 'polypeptide(L)'
;METSTTHPGLPGYARFLIIVFVLAALVIAGIILYQQVTKPPFLPYTPTAEQRAPDHFLAKFAPGTPADDVRSLNARNNVQQVGGIPAIGVKILTVPPSKTVEDMVAIYSRNPNIEFAEPDFVVTATVTPNDTYWANQSTAMTRISAPAGWDISTGSDTVTLAVIDTGVDFTHPD
;
A
#
# COMPACT_ATOMS: atom_id res chain seq x y z
N MET A 1 22.58 59.68 -42.69
CA MET A 1 23.20 59.51 -41.36
C MET A 1 22.35 58.50 -40.61
N GLU A 2 22.70 57.22 -40.69
CA GLU A 2 22.03 56.16 -39.94
C GLU A 2 22.75 55.98 -38.60
N THR A 3 22.02 56.18 -37.51
CA THR A 3 22.52 55.95 -36.15
C THR A 3 22.25 54.50 -35.76
N SER A 4 23.28 53.67 -35.85
CA SER A 4 23.27 52.29 -35.35
C SER A 4 23.15 52.31 -33.82
N THR A 5 22.01 51.84 -33.30
CA THR A 5 21.75 51.66 -31.87
C THR A 5 22.16 50.24 -31.48
N THR A 6 23.30 50.11 -30.81
CA THR A 6 23.76 48.83 -30.24
C THR A 6 23.03 48.55 -28.93
N HIS A 7 22.21 47.48 -28.92
CA HIS A 7 21.49 47.02 -27.75
C HIS A 7 22.49 46.44 -26.71
N PRO A 8 22.52 46.93 -25.46
CA PRO A 8 23.44 46.40 -24.46
C PRO A 8 23.10 44.94 -24.14
N GLY A 9 24.08 44.06 -24.31
CA GLY A 9 23.95 42.64 -24.00
C GLY A 9 23.82 42.41 -22.49
N LEU A 10 23.04 41.40 -22.11
CA LEU A 10 22.83 41.00 -20.72
C LEU A 10 24.17 40.81 -19.98
N PRO A 11 24.32 41.35 -18.75
CA PRO A 11 25.56 41.24 -17.99
C PRO A 11 25.88 39.79 -17.64
N GLY A 12 27.17 39.44 -17.54
CA GLY A 12 27.65 38.06 -17.43
C GLY A 12 27.03 37.25 -16.27
N TYR A 13 26.70 37.89 -15.15
CA TYR A 13 26.03 37.26 -14.02
C TYR A 13 24.57 36.85 -14.31
N ALA A 14 23.87 37.57 -15.20
CA ALA A 14 22.51 37.22 -15.59
C ALA A 14 22.47 35.92 -16.41
N ARG A 15 23.49 35.70 -17.27
CA ARG A 15 23.64 34.45 -18.03
C ARG A 15 23.92 33.25 -17.11
N PHE A 16 24.77 33.45 -16.09
CA PHE A 16 25.07 32.43 -15.09
C PHE A 16 23.83 32.04 -14.26
N LEU A 17 23.05 33.01 -13.80
CA LEU A 17 21.82 32.76 -13.04
C LEU A 17 20.75 32.02 -13.86
N ILE A 18 20.60 32.36 -15.15
CA ILE A 18 19.69 31.65 -16.06
C ILE A 18 20.10 30.18 -16.21
N ILE A 19 21.40 29.90 -16.36
CA ILE A 19 21.91 28.52 -16.49
C ILE A 19 21.62 27.72 -15.21
N VAL A 20 21.85 28.30 -14.03
CA VAL A 20 21.56 27.63 -12.74
C VAL A 20 20.06 27.33 -12.59
N PHE A 21 19.18 28.28 -12.94
CA PHE A 21 17.73 28.06 -12.91
C PHE A 21 17.27 26.97 -13.87
N VAL A 22 17.80 26.94 -15.10
CA VAL A 22 17.47 25.91 -16.10
C VAL A 22 17.94 24.53 -15.63
N LEU A 23 19.14 24.42 -15.06
CA LEU A 23 19.65 23.16 -14.52
C LEU A 23 18.81 22.68 -13.32
N ALA A 24 18.43 23.57 -12.41
CA ALA A 24 17.55 23.22 -11.29
C ALA A 24 16.17 22.74 -11.78
N ALA A 25 15.59 23.40 -12.78
CA ALA A 25 14.32 23.00 -13.37
C ALA A 25 14.41 21.62 -14.06
N LEU A 26 15.52 21.33 -14.75
CA LEU A 26 15.75 20.02 -15.38
C LEU A 26 15.93 18.90 -14.35
N VAL A 27 16.60 19.17 -13.23
CA VAL A 27 16.74 18.20 -12.12
C VAL A 27 15.38 17.92 -11.49
N ILE A 28 14.58 18.96 -11.21
CA ILE A 28 13.23 18.79 -10.65
C ILE A 28 12.34 18.02 -11.62
N ALA A 29 12.34 18.36 -12.91
CA ALA A 29 11.59 17.65 -13.93
C ALA A 29 12.04 16.18 -14.05
N GLY A 30 13.36 15.92 -13.94
CA GLY A 30 13.92 14.57 -13.91
C GLY A 30 13.47 13.76 -12.69
N ILE A 31 13.41 14.37 -11.50
CA ILE A 31 12.89 13.71 -10.28
C ILE A 31 11.40 13.41 -10.42
N ILE A 32 10.60 14.35 -10.94
CA ILE A 32 9.17 14.14 -11.18
C ILE A 32 8.96 13.00 -12.19
N LEU A 33 9.71 12.98 -13.29
CA LEU A 33 9.63 11.94 -14.29
C LEU A 33 10.06 10.58 -13.74
N TYR A 34 11.13 10.53 -12.96
CA TYR A 34 11.59 9.32 -12.29
C TYR A 34 10.53 8.76 -11.34
N GLN A 35 9.93 9.61 -10.50
CA GLN A 35 8.83 9.23 -9.61
C GLN A 35 7.59 8.73 -10.37
N GLN A 36 7.31 9.25 -11.57
CA GLN A 36 6.21 8.77 -12.41
C GLN A 36 6.50 7.40 -13.04
N VAL A 37 7.74 7.14 -13.44
CA VAL A 37 8.15 5.91 -14.12
C VAL A 37 8.36 4.74 -13.14
N THR A 38 8.83 5.01 -11.93
CA THR A 38 9.13 3.96 -10.93
C THR A 38 7.94 3.61 -10.03
N LYS A 39 6.82 4.32 -10.10
CA LYS A 39 5.58 3.85 -9.48
C LYS A 39 5.20 2.54 -10.18
N PRO A 40 5.27 1.38 -9.50
CA PRO A 40 4.94 0.12 -10.15
C PRO A 40 3.57 0.24 -10.79
N PRO A 41 3.39 -0.20 -12.05
CA PRO A 41 2.08 -0.22 -12.65
C PRO A 41 1.19 -1.01 -11.71
N PHE A 42 0.10 -0.39 -11.27
CA PHE A 42 -1.01 -1.13 -10.70
C PHE A 42 -1.39 -2.14 -11.77
N LEU A 43 -1.03 -3.41 -11.56
CA LEU A 43 -1.56 -4.47 -12.40
C LEU A 43 -3.07 -4.35 -12.25
N PRO A 44 -3.85 -4.19 -13.34
CA PRO A 44 -5.29 -4.13 -13.24
C PRO A 44 -5.78 -5.55 -12.94
N TYR A 45 -5.57 -6.00 -11.71
CA TYR A 45 -6.54 -6.88 -11.10
C TYR A 45 -7.77 -6.01 -10.89
N THR A 46 -8.76 -6.19 -11.75
CA THR A 46 -10.09 -5.59 -11.56
C THR A 46 -10.85 -6.59 -10.70
N PRO A 47 -10.97 -6.36 -9.38
CA PRO A 47 -11.83 -7.20 -8.55
C PRO A 47 -13.23 -7.24 -9.15
N THR A 48 -13.92 -8.38 -9.08
CA THR A 48 -15.37 -8.29 -9.15
C THR A 48 -15.87 -7.55 -7.91
N ALA A 49 -17.02 -6.87 -8.01
CA ALA A 49 -17.58 -6.12 -6.88
C ALA A 49 -17.80 -6.99 -5.62
N GLU A 50 -17.93 -8.30 -5.80
CA GLU A 50 -18.10 -9.31 -4.74
C GLU A 50 -16.81 -9.64 -3.98
N GLN A 51 -15.64 -9.34 -4.56
CA GLN A 51 -14.33 -9.70 -3.99
C GLN A 51 -13.74 -8.60 -3.10
N ARG A 52 -14.49 -7.51 -2.86
CA ARG A 52 -14.02 -6.38 -2.07
C ARG A 52 -15.15 -5.73 -1.28
N ALA A 53 -14.79 -4.98 -0.26
CA ALA A 53 -15.74 -4.10 0.40
C ALA A 53 -16.31 -3.05 -0.58
N PRO A 54 -17.62 -2.75 -0.51
CA PRO A 54 -18.24 -1.77 -1.39
C PRO A 54 -18.08 -0.33 -0.87
N ASP A 55 -17.84 -0.14 0.43
CA ASP A 55 -18.00 1.11 1.16
C ASP A 55 -16.69 1.71 1.68
N HIS A 56 -15.56 1.01 1.53
CA HIS A 56 -14.26 1.50 1.94
C HIS A 56 -13.11 0.97 1.07
N PHE A 57 -11.96 1.62 1.24
CA PHE A 57 -10.69 1.26 0.60
C PHE A 57 -9.53 1.49 1.58
N LEU A 58 -8.38 0.91 1.26
CA LEU A 58 -7.16 1.03 2.05
C LEU A 58 -6.25 2.08 1.43
N ALA A 59 -5.63 2.91 2.27
CA ALA A 59 -4.60 3.84 1.84
C ALA A 59 -3.48 3.97 2.86
N LYS A 60 -2.25 4.07 2.35
CA LYS A 60 -1.07 4.43 3.13
C LYS A 60 -0.49 5.74 2.62
N PHE A 61 -0.32 6.68 3.52
CA PHE A 61 0.29 7.97 3.21
C PHE A 61 1.80 7.84 3.24
N ALA A 62 2.48 8.58 2.36
CA ALA A 62 3.93 8.60 2.30
C ALA A 62 4.52 9.06 3.66
N PRO A 63 5.66 8.49 4.09
CA PRO A 63 6.32 8.90 5.32
C PRO A 63 6.53 10.41 5.40
N GLY A 64 6.21 11.00 6.56
CA GLY A 64 6.36 12.44 6.77
C GLY A 64 5.24 13.31 6.19
N THR A 65 4.19 12.72 5.58
CA THR A 65 3.01 13.49 5.15
C THR A 65 2.40 14.22 6.36
N PRO A 66 2.28 15.57 6.33
CA PRO A 66 1.68 16.32 7.42
C PRO A 66 0.23 15.90 7.70
N ALA A 67 -0.16 15.87 8.97
CA ALA A 67 -1.54 15.52 9.37
C ALA A 67 -2.59 16.44 8.72
N ASP A 68 -2.23 17.69 8.43
CA ASP A 68 -3.10 18.68 7.79
C ASP A 68 -3.34 18.37 6.32
N ASP A 69 -2.32 17.84 5.63
CA ASP A 69 -2.44 17.38 4.24
C ASP A 69 -3.34 16.16 4.15
N VAL A 70 -3.19 15.21 5.08
CA VAL A 70 -4.09 14.05 5.21
C VAL A 70 -5.52 14.52 5.41
N ARG A 71 -5.77 15.40 6.40
CA ARG A 71 -7.10 15.94 6.67
C ARG A 71 -7.69 16.68 5.47
N SER A 72 -6.89 17.51 4.81
CA SER A 72 -7.32 18.29 3.66
C SER A 72 -7.62 17.42 2.44
N LEU A 73 -6.82 16.36 2.19
CA LEU A 73 -7.09 15.40 1.12
C LEU A 73 -8.39 14.65 1.37
N ASN A 74 -8.58 14.15 2.60
CA ASN A 74 -9.78 13.41 2.97
C ASN A 74 -11.03 14.30 2.88
N ALA A 75 -10.98 15.52 3.42
CA ALA A 75 -12.09 16.47 3.37
C ALA A 75 -12.48 16.85 1.93
N ARG A 76 -11.50 17.13 1.06
CA ARG A 76 -11.75 17.47 -0.36
C ARG A 76 -12.45 16.36 -1.14
N ASN A 77 -12.24 15.10 -0.74
CA ASN A 77 -12.86 13.95 -1.38
C ASN A 77 -14.08 13.42 -0.60
N ASN A 78 -14.52 14.11 0.44
CA ASN A 78 -15.62 13.69 1.32
C ASN A 78 -15.43 12.27 1.90
N VAL A 79 -14.20 11.97 2.32
CA VAL A 79 -13.77 10.69 2.88
C VAL A 79 -13.58 10.82 4.39
N GLN A 80 -14.01 9.81 5.14
CA GLN A 80 -13.76 9.67 6.57
C GLN A 80 -12.86 8.45 6.83
N GLN A 81 -12.04 8.51 7.88
CA GLN A 81 -11.29 7.35 8.34
C GLN A 81 -12.17 6.56 9.33
N VAL A 82 -12.45 5.30 9.00
CA VAL A 82 -13.27 4.39 9.83
C VAL A 82 -12.43 3.38 10.62
N GLY A 83 -11.15 3.23 10.27
CA GLY A 83 -10.24 2.33 10.94
C GLY A 83 -8.81 2.47 10.44
N GLY A 84 -7.97 1.48 10.75
CA GLY A 84 -6.59 1.43 10.28
C GLY A 84 -5.78 0.34 10.95
N ILE A 85 -4.58 0.14 10.43
CA ILE A 85 -3.55 -0.76 10.98
C ILE A 85 -2.35 0.13 11.36
N PRO A 86 -2.33 0.70 12.59
CA PRO A 86 -1.35 1.70 12.98
C PRO A 86 0.10 1.23 12.86
N ALA A 87 0.35 -0.06 13.14
CA ALA A 87 1.67 -0.68 13.09
C ALA A 87 2.35 -0.57 11.71
N ILE A 88 1.56 -0.46 10.63
CA ILE A 88 2.06 -0.31 9.25
C ILE A 88 1.57 0.97 8.58
N GLY A 89 0.91 1.86 9.31
CA GLY A 89 0.45 3.16 8.82
C GLY A 89 -0.71 3.10 7.82
N VAL A 90 -1.41 1.97 7.71
CA VAL A 90 -2.55 1.81 6.81
C VAL A 90 -3.81 2.42 7.43
N LYS A 91 -4.60 3.12 6.62
CA LYS A 91 -5.89 3.70 7.00
C LYS A 91 -7.00 3.02 6.20
N ILE A 92 -8.13 2.79 6.86
CA ILE A 92 -9.37 2.35 6.22
C ILE A 92 -10.24 3.59 6.02
N LEU A 93 -10.56 3.89 4.76
CA LEU A 93 -11.16 5.14 4.32
C LEU A 93 -12.50 4.88 3.62
N THR A 94 -13.54 5.66 3.93
CA THR A 94 -14.88 5.49 3.33
C THR A 94 -14.91 5.88 1.86
N VAL A 95 -15.84 5.28 1.12
CA VAL A 95 -16.22 5.71 -0.23
C VAL A 95 -17.46 6.62 -0.14
N PRO A 96 -17.42 7.85 -0.68
CA PRO A 96 -18.60 8.71 -0.70
C PRO A 96 -19.67 8.16 -1.68
N PRO A 97 -20.98 8.43 -1.46
CA PRO A 97 -22.06 7.86 -2.29
C PRO A 97 -21.99 8.17 -3.80
N SER A 98 -21.21 9.19 -4.19
CA SER A 98 -21.04 9.62 -5.57
C SER A 98 -19.88 8.94 -6.31
N LYS A 99 -19.15 8.02 -5.66
CA LYS A 99 -17.93 7.38 -6.18
C LYS A 99 -17.95 5.88 -5.96
N THR A 100 -17.14 5.17 -6.75
CA THR A 100 -16.81 3.77 -6.52
C THR A 100 -15.48 3.64 -5.76
N VAL A 101 -15.18 2.43 -5.25
CA VAL A 101 -13.85 2.12 -4.70
C VAL A 101 -12.77 2.38 -5.73
N GLU A 102 -12.98 1.98 -6.99
CA GLU A 102 -12.00 2.15 -8.07
C GLU A 102 -11.71 3.62 -8.36
N ASP A 103 -12.75 4.47 -8.33
CA ASP A 103 -12.57 5.92 -8.45
C ASP A 103 -11.70 6.46 -7.32
N MET A 104 -11.98 6.03 -6.08
CA MET A 104 -11.27 6.51 -4.89
C MET A 104 -9.81 6.06 -4.87
N VAL A 105 -9.57 4.79 -5.21
CA VAL A 105 -8.22 4.24 -5.40
C VAL A 105 -7.47 5.02 -6.48
N ALA A 106 -8.10 5.28 -7.63
CA ALA A 106 -7.46 6.05 -8.70
C ALA A 106 -7.16 7.51 -8.30
N ILE A 107 -8.05 8.15 -7.53
CA ILE A 107 -7.85 9.51 -7.00
C ILE A 107 -6.67 9.54 -6.03
N TYR A 108 -6.62 8.60 -5.07
CA TYR A 108 -5.58 8.57 -4.05
C TYR A 108 -4.22 8.17 -4.63
N SER A 109 -4.16 7.16 -5.49
CA SER A 109 -2.90 6.69 -6.11
C SER A 109 -2.20 7.75 -6.97
N ARG A 110 -2.92 8.78 -7.44
CA ARG A 110 -2.36 9.92 -8.16
C ARG A 110 -1.75 11.00 -7.26
N ASN A 111 -2.04 10.98 -5.96
CA ASN A 111 -1.52 11.98 -5.03
C ASN A 111 -0.06 11.65 -4.64
N PRO A 112 0.88 12.61 -4.68
CA PRO A 112 2.28 12.37 -4.30
C PRO A 112 2.48 12.05 -2.82
N ASN A 113 1.54 12.43 -1.95
CA ASN A 113 1.56 12.13 -0.52
C ASN A 113 0.96 10.74 -0.19
N ILE A 114 0.59 9.94 -1.20
CA ILE A 114 0.08 8.58 -1.05
C ILE A 114 1.15 7.59 -1.51
N GLU A 115 1.54 6.68 -0.62
CA GLU A 115 2.44 5.57 -0.92
C GLU A 115 1.70 4.49 -1.73
N PHE A 116 0.50 4.11 -1.28
CA PHE A 116 -0.41 3.27 -2.05
C PHE A 116 -1.87 3.50 -1.64
N ALA A 117 -2.79 3.17 -2.55
CA ALA A 117 -4.20 2.99 -2.26
C ALA A 117 -4.72 1.77 -3.03
N GLU A 118 -5.55 0.95 -2.38
CA GLU A 118 -6.07 -0.30 -2.93
C GLU A 118 -7.47 -0.63 -2.40
N PRO A 119 -8.25 -1.47 -3.10
CA PRO A 119 -9.49 -2.02 -2.54
C PRO A 119 -9.22 -2.84 -1.27
N ASP A 120 -10.16 -2.85 -0.34
CA ASP A 120 -10.14 -3.82 0.77
C ASP A 120 -10.78 -5.13 0.28
N PHE A 121 -9.96 -6.17 0.09
CA PHE A 121 -10.40 -7.43 -0.51
C PHE A 121 -10.98 -8.38 0.53
N VAL A 122 -12.07 -9.06 0.16
CA VAL A 122 -12.65 -10.13 0.97
C VAL A 122 -11.87 -11.42 0.73
N VAL A 123 -11.31 -11.98 1.79
CA VAL A 123 -10.64 -13.29 1.78
C VAL A 123 -11.54 -14.32 2.46
N THR A 124 -11.67 -15.50 1.86
CA THR A 124 -12.45 -16.61 2.40
C THR A 124 -11.56 -17.80 2.74
N ALA A 125 -11.90 -18.52 3.81
CA ALA A 125 -11.17 -19.73 4.20
C ALA A 125 -11.29 -20.81 3.12
N THR A 126 -10.18 -21.46 2.77
CA THR A 126 -10.18 -22.60 1.85
C THR A 126 -10.45 -23.87 2.64
N VAL A 127 -11.61 -24.48 2.42
CA VAL A 127 -12.13 -25.60 3.25
C VAL A 127 -11.81 -26.99 2.75
N THR A 128 -11.11 -27.14 1.62
CA THR A 128 -10.81 -28.47 1.05
C THR A 128 -9.31 -28.80 1.21
N PRO A 129 -8.92 -29.64 2.18
CA PRO A 129 -7.56 -30.15 2.27
C PRO A 129 -7.24 -30.96 1.02
N ASN A 130 -6.09 -30.69 0.40
CA ASN A 130 -5.56 -31.47 -0.72
C ASN A 130 -4.56 -32.55 -0.26
N ASP A 131 -4.51 -32.84 1.04
CA ASP A 131 -3.57 -33.81 1.61
C ASP A 131 -4.12 -35.24 1.47
N THR A 132 -3.37 -36.10 0.76
CA THR A 132 -3.68 -37.53 0.58
C THR A 132 -3.78 -38.28 1.91
N TYR A 133 -3.09 -37.80 2.96
CA TYR A 133 -3.08 -38.40 4.29
C TYR A 133 -3.97 -37.65 5.29
N TRP A 134 -4.85 -36.73 4.84
CA TRP A 134 -5.77 -36.00 5.72
C TRP A 134 -6.56 -36.93 6.65
N ALA A 135 -7.01 -38.08 6.14
CA ALA A 135 -7.74 -39.08 6.93
C ALA A 135 -6.84 -39.94 7.84
N ASN A 136 -5.51 -39.88 7.69
CA ASN A 136 -4.56 -40.66 8.48
C ASN A 136 -3.42 -39.76 9.02
N GLN A 137 -3.75 -39.06 10.11
CA GLN A 137 -2.83 -38.14 10.78
C GLN A 137 -1.54 -38.83 11.27
N SER A 138 -1.62 -40.10 11.69
CA SER A 138 -0.43 -40.85 12.14
C SER A 138 0.63 -41.00 11.04
N THR A 139 0.19 -41.17 9.79
CA THR A 139 1.09 -41.25 8.63
C THR A 139 1.71 -39.88 8.35
N ALA A 140 0.93 -38.81 8.39
CA ALA A 140 1.45 -37.45 8.20
C ALA A 140 2.50 -37.08 9.25
N MET A 141 2.23 -37.37 10.53
CA MET A 141 3.15 -37.10 11.64
C MET A 141 4.45 -37.91 11.54
N THR A 142 4.36 -39.17 11.11
CA THR A 142 5.55 -40.00 10.89
C THR A 142 6.41 -39.48 9.73
N ARG A 143 5.78 -38.99 8.65
CA ARG A 143 6.52 -38.44 7.49
C ARG A 143 7.33 -37.19 7.82
N ILE A 144 6.87 -36.37 8.77
CA ILE A 144 7.63 -35.22 9.29
C ILE A 144 8.54 -35.60 10.47
N SER A 145 8.68 -36.90 10.78
CA SER A 145 9.48 -37.43 11.90
C SER A 145 9.10 -36.84 13.28
N ALA A 146 7.83 -36.48 13.47
CA ALA A 146 7.36 -35.86 14.72
C ALA A 146 7.65 -36.72 15.98
N PRO A 147 7.48 -38.06 15.99
CA PRO A 147 7.77 -38.86 17.18
C PRO A 147 9.21 -38.75 17.67
N ALA A 148 10.19 -38.78 16.76
CA ALA A 148 11.60 -38.58 17.12
C ALA A 148 11.88 -37.15 17.58
N GLY A 149 11.12 -36.17 17.07
CA GLY A 149 11.16 -34.79 17.55
C GLY A 149 10.63 -34.65 18.98
N TRP A 150 9.56 -35.36 19.33
CA TRP A 150 8.97 -35.33 20.67
C TRP A 150 9.87 -35.96 21.74
N ASP A 151 10.75 -36.90 21.38
CA ASP A 151 11.81 -37.38 22.27
C ASP A 151 12.82 -36.28 22.66
N ILE A 152 12.90 -35.20 21.86
CA ILE A 152 13.77 -34.04 22.10
C ILE A 152 12.99 -32.91 22.78
N SER A 153 11.80 -32.57 22.27
CA SER A 153 10.93 -31.53 22.82
C SER A 153 9.50 -31.65 22.31
N THR A 154 8.53 -31.40 23.17
CA THR A 154 7.10 -31.28 22.82
C THR A 154 6.62 -29.83 22.74
N GLY A 155 7.55 -28.87 22.77
CA GLY A 155 7.27 -27.44 22.81
C GLY A 155 7.70 -26.80 24.13
N SER A 156 7.37 -25.52 24.28
CA SER A 156 7.62 -24.73 25.49
C SER A 156 6.47 -23.74 25.69
N ASP A 157 6.08 -23.55 26.95
CA ASP A 157 5.11 -22.55 27.39
C ASP A 157 5.56 -21.10 27.14
N THR A 158 6.86 -20.89 26.91
CA THR A 158 7.42 -19.58 26.54
C THR A 158 7.23 -19.24 25.06
N VAL A 159 6.84 -20.21 24.22
CA VAL A 159 6.62 -20.01 22.78
C VAL A 159 5.13 -19.81 22.52
N THR A 160 4.76 -18.65 22.00
CA THR A 160 3.37 -18.35 21.58
C THR A 160 3.20 -18.59 20.08
N LEU A 161 2.23 -19.42 19.71
CA LEU A 161 1.81 -19.65 18.32
C LEU A 161 0.53 -18.88 18.03
N ALA A 162 0.56 -17.97 17.07
CA ALA A 162 -0.63 -17.24 16.61
C ALA A 162 -1.24 -17.94 15.39
N VAL A 163 -2.50 -18.38 15.51
CA VAL A 163 -3.28 -18.97 14.42
C VAL A 163 -4.30 -17.93 13.94
N ILE A 164 -4.17 -17.51 12.68
CA ILE A 164 -5.10 -16.56 12.05
C ILE A 164 -6.08 -17.37 11.20
N ASP A 165 -7.19 -17.75 11.82
CA ASP A 165 -8.26 -18.54 11.20
C ASP A 165 -9.63 -18.02 11.68
N THR A 166 -10.68 -18.77 11.40
CA THR A 166 -12.07 -18.55 11.79
C THR A 166 -12.31 -18.61 13.30
N GLY A 167 -11.32 -19.04 14.08
CA GLY A 167 -11.37 -19.14 15.54
C GLY A 167 -10.94 -20.53 16.02
N VAL A 168 -11.17 -20.81 17.30
CA VAL A 168 -10.96 -22.12 17.92
C VAL A 168 -12.12 -22.42 18.88
N ASP A 169 -12.53 -23.68 18.93
CA ASP A 169 -13.46 -24.16 19.96
C ASP A 169 -12.71 -24.40 21.27
N PHE A 170 -12.83 -23.46 22.20
CA PHE A 170 -12.20 -23.55 23.53
C PHE A 170 -12.84 -24.61 24.45
N THR A 171 -13.93 -25.25 24.03
CA THR A 171 -14.60 -26.31 24.79
C THR A 171 -14.25 -27.72 24.30
N HIS A 172 -13.41 -27.83 23.26
CA HIS A 172 -12.93 -29.11 22.78
C HIS A 172 -12.13 -29.84 23.89
N PRO A 173 -12.34 -31.15 24.10
CA PRO A 173 -11.72 -31.89 25.21
C PRO A 173 -10.20 -32.11 25.08
N ASP A 174 -9.69 -32.07 23.84
CA ASP A 174 -8.26 -32.02 23.51
C ASP A 174 -7.83 -30.58 23.21
#